data_AF-A0A2N4S8A9-F1
#
_entry.id   AF-A0A2N4S8A9-F1
#
_cell.length_a   1.000
_cell.length_b   1.000
_cell.length_c   1.000
_cell.angle_alpha   90.00
_cell.angle_beta   90.00
_cell.angle_gamma   90.00
#
_symmetry.space_group_name_H-M   'P 1'
#
loop_
_entity.id
_entity.type
_entity.pdbx_description
1 polymer ?
#
loop_
_entity_poly.entity_id
_entity_poly.type
_entity_poly.pdbx_seq_one_letter_code
_entity_poly.pdbx_strand_id
1 'polypeptide(L)'
;MNNDESLIKVDSALLAALSSHAIQFNVFSKDILVLETVVAGTSFRDLSKVNEHLENRIKLEVKREADNKYDPFAVSLYFGETKIGYLPKTKNETIARLLDAGKSFFAQLSAKEWEGTWLRLEIKVYLND
;
A
#
# COMPACT_ATOMS: atom_id res chain seq x y z
N MET A 1 2.24 29.93 0.87
CA MET A 1 1.94 28.52 0.58
C MET A 1 0.43 28.39 0.66
N ASN A 2 -0.23 28.16 -0.47
CA ASN A 2 -1.67 28.29 -0.62
C ASN A 2 -2.39 27.12 0.07
N ASN A 3 -3.22 27.41 1.08
CA ASN A 3 -4.25 26.49 1.56
C ASN A 3 -5.41 26.55 0.57
N ASP A 4 -5.49 25.59 -0.35
CA ASP A 4 -6.73 25.29 -1.08
C ASP A 4 -7.65 24.48 -0.16
N GLU A 5 -8.36 25.16 0.74
CA GLU A 5 -9.54 24.60 1.38
C GLU A 5 -10.73 24.82 0.44
N SER A 6 -11.06 23.80 -0.37
CA SER A 6 -12.26 23.82 -1.20
C SER A 6 -13.50 23.58 -0.33
N LEU A 7 -14.28 24.63 -0.11
CA LEU A 7 -15.56 24.55 0.61
C LEU A 7 -16.64 23.95 -0.29
N ILE A 8 -17.16 22.79 0.09
CA ILE A 8 -18.34 22.20 -0.55
C ILE A 8 -19.58 22.89 0.01
N LYS A 9 -20.39 23.52 -0.85
CA LYS A 9 -21.66 24.15 -0.46
C LYS A 9 -22.69 23.05 -0.20
N VAL A 10 -23.15 22.93 1.06
CA VAL A 10 -24.15 21.95 1.47
C VAL A 10 -25.56 22.46 1.13
N ASP A 11 -26.35 21.66 0.43
CA ASP A 11 -27.77 21.90 0.20
C ASP A 11 -28.64 20.84 0.90
N SER A 12 -29.96 21.05 0.91
CA SER A 12 -30.91 20.19 1.61
C SER A 12 -30.91 18.74 1.08
N ALA A 13 -30.58 18.54 -0.19
CA ALA A 13 -30.51 17.23 -0.80
C ALA A 13 -29.27 16.46 -0.35
N LEU A 14 -28.12 17.13 -0.33
CA LEU A 14 -26.87 16.57 0.20
C LEU A 14 -27.01 16.24 1.69
N LEU A 15 -27.66 17.11 2.47
CA LEU A 15 -27.89 16.89 3.90
C LEU A 15 -28.78 15.66 4.16
N ALA A 16 -29.85 15.51 3.39
CA ALA A 16 -30.75 14.34 3.49
C ALA A 16 -30.05 13.04 3.07
N ALA A 17 -29.16 13.10 2.08
CA ALA A 17 -28.38 11.96 1.61
C ALA A 17 -27.30 11.53 2.62
N LEU A 18 -26.69 12.49 3.34
CA LEU A 18 -25.80 12.23 4.47
C LEU A 18 -26.56 11.60 5.64
N SER A 19 -27.72 12.14 6.02
CA SER A 19 -28.51 11.62 7.15
C SER A 19 -29.06 10.21 6.91
N SER A 20 -29.32 9.86 5.64
CA SER A 20 -29.82 8.54 5.26
C SER A 20 -28.74 7.47 5.10
N HIS A 21 -27.45 7.79 5.36
CA HIS A 21 -26.30 6.93 5.07
C HIS A 21 -26.22 6.47 3.61
N ALA A 22 -26.93 7.15 2.70
CA ALA A 22 -26.97 6.82 1.28
C ALA A 22 -25.67 7.21 0.55
N ILE A 23 -24.86 8.08 1.15
CA ILE A 23 -23.58 8.52 0.60
C ILE A 23 -22.49 8.44 1.66
N GLN A 24 -21.48 7.60 1.42
CA GLN A 24 -20.21 7.62 2.17
C GLN A 24 -19.24 8.56 1.47
N PHE A 25 -18.94 9.68 2.12
CA PHE A 25 -18.02 10.70 1.63
C PHE A 25 -16.64 10.50 2.26
N ASN A 26 -15.66 10.03 1.48
CA ASN A 26 -14.25 10.05 1.91
C ASN A 26 -13.60 11.36 1.43
N VAL A 27 -14.04 12.50 1.97
CA VAL A 27 -13.74 13.84 1.44
C VAL A 27 -12.30 14.29 1.71
N PHE A 28 -11.52 13.54 2.48
CA PHE A 28 -10.13 13.86 2.77
C PHE A 28 -9.22 12.63 2.74
N SER A 29 -9.43 11.71 1.78
CA SER A 29 -8.50 10.59 1.62
C SER A 29 -7.12 11.11 1.23
N LYS A 30 -6.17 11.10 2.18
CA LYS A 30 -4.80 11.55 1.94
C LYS A 30 -3.89 10.35 2.04
N ASP A 31 -3.16 10.08 0.96
CA ASP A 31 -2.13 9.05 0.95
C ASP A 31 -0.96 9.53 1.83
N ILE A 32 -0.86 8.99 3.06
CA ILE A 32 0.21 9.32 3.99
C ILE A 32 1.37 8.36 3.76
N LEU A 33 2.53 8.88 3.33
CA LEU A 33 3.75 8.08 3.23
C LEU A 33 4.21 7.68 4.64
N VAL A 34 4.17 6.38 4.94
CA VAL A 34 4.54 5.84 6.26
C VAL A 34 5.88 5.11 6.27
N LEU A 35 6.32 4.60 5.13
CA LEU A 35 7.55 3.81 5.06
C LEU A 35 8.18 3.83 3.66
N GLU A 36 9.50 4.01 3.59
CA GLU A 36 10.30 3.74 2.40
C GLU A 36 11.23 2.54 2.68
N THR A 37 11.23 1.55 1.78
CA THR A 37 11.99 0.31 1.98
C THR A 37 12.25 -0.46 0.69
N VAL A 38 13.18 -1.41 0.76
CA VAL A 38 13.38 -2.45 -0.26
C VAL A 38 12.46 -3.63 0.02
N VAL A 39 11.91 -4.24 -1.03
CA VAL A 39 11.12 -5.48 -0.93
C VAL A 39 12.02 -6.65 -0.53
N ALA A 40 11.60 -7.38 0.50
CA ALA A 40 12.29 -8.59 0.96
C ALA A 40 11.82 -9.83 0.20
N GLY A 41 12.75 -10.77 -0.02
CA GLY A 41 12.44 -12.09 -0.58
C GLY A 41 12.20 -12.13 -2.09
N THR A 42 12.59 -11.07 -2.83
CA THR A 42 12.53 -11.05 -4.30
C THR A 42 13.45 -12.11 -4.91
N SER A 43 14.60 -12.41 -4.28
CA SER A 43 15.55 -13.43 -4.75
C SER A 43 15.00 -14.87 -4.75
N PHE A 44 13.93 -15.15 -4.00
CA PHE A 44 13.29 -16.47 -3.95
C PHE A 44 12.14 -16.61 -4.97
N ARG A 45 11.96 -15.63 -5.85
CA ARG A 45 10.82 -15.53 -6.75
C ARG A 45 11.30 -15.28 -8.16
N ASP A 46 10.69 -15.99 -9.11
CA ASP A 46 10.88 -15.69 -10.52
C ASP A 46 10.00 -14.49 -10.90
N LEU A 47 10.61 -13.30 -10.85
CA LEU A 47 9.96 -12.05 -11.24
C LEU A 47 10.14 -11.74 -12.73
N SER A 48 10.74 -12.62 -13.53
CA SER A 48 11.06 -12.35 -14.94
C SER A 48 9.82 -11.99 -15.76
N LYS A 49 8.68 -12.64 -15.50
CA LYS A 49 7.42 -12.43 -16.22
C LYS A 49 6.71 -11.13 -15.84
N VAL A 50 6.85 -10.69 -14.59
CA VAL A 50 6.24 -9.43 -14.10
C VAL A 50 7.19 -8.25 -14.20
N ASN A 51 8.49 -8.48 -14.42
CA ASN A 51 9.50 -7.44 -14.50
C ASN A 51 9.16 -6.39 -15.58
N GLU A 52 8.73 -6.81 -16.76
CA GLU A 52 8.35 -5.88 -17.85
C GLU A 52 7.17 -5.00 -17.48
N HIS A 53 6.29 -5.50 -16.62
CA HIS A 53 5.08 -4.81 -16.17
C HIS A 53 5.30 -4.04 -14.86
N LEU A 54 6.45 -4.21 -14.19
CA LEU A 54 6.82 -3.48 -12.98
C LEU A 54 7.55 -2.19 -13.38
N GLU A 55 6.76 -1.20 -13.77
CA GLU A 55 7.19 0.18 -14.00
C GLU A 55 7.08 1.03 -12.74
N ASN A 56 7.83 2.14 -12.72
CA ASN A 56 7.78 3.10 -11.62
C ASN A 56 6.36 3.63 -11.42
N ARG A 57 5.98 3.90 -10.17
CA ARG A 57 4.68 4.42 -9.73
C ARG A 57 3.53 3.42 -9.74
N ILE A 58 3.76 2.16 -10.11
CA ILE A 58 2.75 1.10 -9.99
C ILE A 58 2.39 0.86 -8.53
N LYS A 59 1.09 0.69 -8.27
CA LYS A 59 0.56 0.31 -6.97
C LYS A 59 0.64 -1.20 -6.78
N LEU A 60 1.10 -1.59 -5.60
CA LEU A 60 1.18 -2.96 -5.11
C LEU A 60 0.19 -3.11 -3.95
N GLU A 61 -0.51 -4.23 -3.94
CA GLU A 61 -1.39 -4.59 -2.84
C GLU A 61 -0.57 -5.04 -1.63
N VAL A 62 -0.93 -4.53 -0.46
CA VAL A 62 -0.33 -4.88 0.83
C VAL A 62 -1.29 -5.83 1.54
N LYS A 63 -0.86 -7.07 1.78
CA LYS A 63 -1.69 -8.11 2.40
C LYS A 63 -1.08 -8.60 3.70
N ARG A 64 -1.90 -8.72 4.73
CA ARG A 64 -1.51 -9.26 6.03
C ARG A 64 -1.46 -10.79 5.96
N GLU A 65 -0.39 -11.40 6.50
CA GLU A 65 -0.26 -12.85 6.65
C GLU A 65 -0.04 -13.24 8.12
N ALA A 66 -1.12 -13.25 8.92
CA ALA A 66 -1.05 -13.54 10.35
C ALA A 66 -0.59 -14.97 10.67
N ASP A 67 -0.92 -15.93 9.81
CA ASP A 67 -0.59 -17.35 9.98
C ASP A 67 0.79 -17.73 9.42
N ASN A 68 1.65 -16.76 9.12
CA ASN A 68 2.98 -17.03 8.60
C ASN A 68 3.88 -17.68 9.67
N LYS A 69 4.37 -18.89 9.38
CA LYS A 69 5.14 -19.73 10.33
C LYS A 69 6.49 -19.14 10.75
N TYR A 70 7.05 -18.19 9.99
CA TYR A 70 8.40 -17.66 10.20
C TYR A 70 8.42 -16.24 10.79
N ASP A 71 7.34 -15.50 10.58
CA ASP A 71 7.22 -14.11 10.98
C ASP A 71 5.77 -13.75 11.34
N PRO A 72 5.44 -13.56 12.63
CA PRO A 72 4.07 -13.25 13.04
C PRO A 72 3.58 -11.91 12.48
N PHE A 73 4.47 -11.00 12.08
CA PHE A 73 4.14 -9.70 11.49
C PHE A 73 4.29 -9.68 9.97
N ALA A 74 4.30 -10.84 9.32
CA ALA A 74 4.44 -10.92 7.87
C ALA A 74 3.38 -10.08 7.15
N VAL A 75 3.88 -9.25 6.23
CA VAL A 75 3.07 -8.43 5.31
C VAL A 75 3.62 -8.66 3.91
N SER A 76 2.80 -9.24 3.05
CA SER A 76 3.13 -9.60 1.69
C SER A 76 2.75 -8.50 0.70
N LEU A 77 3.48 -8.44 -0.40
CA LEU A 77 3.31 -7.47 -1.47
C LEU A 77 2.93 -8.20 -2.76
N TYR A 78 1.88 -7.72 -3.42
CA TYR A 78 1.32 -8.32 -4.61
C TYR A 78 1.20 -7.32 -5.76
N PHE A 79 1.45 -7.79 -6.98
CA PHE A 79 1.11 -7.13 -8.23
C PHE A 79 0.09 -8.01 -8.97
N GLY A 80 -1.18 -7.60 -8.95
CA GLY A 80 -2.29 -8.48 -9.30
C GLY A 80 -2.25 -9.77 -8.49
N GLU A 81 -2.33 -10.91 -9.17
CA GLU A 81 -2.24 -12.24 -8.54
C GLU A 81 -0.81 -12.66 -8.16
N THR A 82 0.20 -11.91 -8.58
CA THR A 82 1.60 -12.29 -8.39
C THR A 82 2.18 -11.71 -7.11
N LYS A 83 2.55 -12.58 -6.17
CA LYS A 83 3.27 -12.18 -4.96
C LYS A 83 4.71 -11.81 -5.29
N ILE A 84 5.06 -10.54 -5.10
CA ILE A 84 6.36 -9.95 -5.40
C ILE A 84 7.37 -10.17 -4.26
N GLY A 85 6.89 -10.16 -3.02
CA GLY A 85 7.75 -10.31 -1.85
C GLY A 85 7.04 -9.94 -0.56
N TYR A 86 7.81 -9.44 0.39
CA TYR A 86 7.35 -9.00 1.71
C TYR A 86 7.93 -7.65 2.08
N LEU A 87 7.28 -6.97 3.03
CA LEU A 87 7.97 -5.93 3.80
C LEU A 87 9.08 -6.58 4.66
N PRO A 88 10.25 -5.93 4.82
CA PRO A 88 11.31 -6.47 5.66
C PRO A 88 10.85 -6.68 7.10
N LYS A 89 11.27 -7.81 7.69
CA LYS A 89 10.94 -8.20 9.07
C LYS A 89 11.28 -7.14 10.12
N THR A 90 12.29 -6.31 9.87
CA THR A 90 12.70 -5.23 10.79
C THR A 90 11.79 -4.00 10.75
N LYS A 91 10.86 -3.92 9.79
CA LYS A 91 10.03 -2.72 9.53
C LYS A 91 8.54 -3.02 9.37
N ASN A 92 8.13 -4.28 9.40
CA ASN A 92 6.76 -4.70 9.07
C ASN A 92 5.78 -4.62 10.26
N GLU A 93 6.27 -4.68 11.50
CA GLU A 93 5.45 -4.80 12.71
C GLU A 93 4.37 -3.71 12.85
N THR A 94 4.75 -2.43 12.69
CA THR A 94 3.80 -1.32 12.79
C THR A 94 2.69 -1.42 11.74
N ILE A 95 3.05 -1.74 10.50
CA ILE A 95 2.09 -1.87 9.38
C ILE A 95 1.18 -3.09 9.62
N ALA A 96 1.74 -4.21 10.08
CA ALA A 96 0.98 -5.41 10.41
C ALA A 96 -0.10 -5.13 11.47
N ARG A 97 0.27 -4.46 12.58
CA ARG A 97 -0.67 -4.10 13.65
C ARG A 97 -1.77 -3.15 13.17
N LEU A 98 -1.44 -2.20 12.29
CA LEU A 98 -2.42 -1.27 11.73
C LEU A 98 -3.36 -1.98 10.75
N LEU A 99 -2.87 -2.92 9.93
CA LEU A 99 -3.70 -3.80 9.11
C LEU A 99 -4.65 -4.63 9.98
N ASP A 100 -4.15 -5.21 11.08
CA ASP A 100 -4.95 -5.97 12.05
C ASP A 100 -6.03 -5.09 12.71
N ALA A 101 -5.80 -3.78 12.83
CA ALA A 101 -6.75 -2.78 13.30
C ALA A 101 -7.72 -2.27 12.21
N GLY A 102 -7.67 -2.80 10.99
CA GLY A 102 -8.55 -2.45 9.89
C GLY A 102 -8.10 -1.22 9.07
N LYS A 103 -6.87 -0.73 9.25
CA LYS A 103 -6.31 0.33 8.40
C LYS A 103 -5.89 -0.22 7.04
N SER A 104 -6.08 0.58 6.00
CA SER A 104 -5.79 0.18 4.61
C SER A 104 -4.46 0.75 4.14
N PHE A 105 -3.62 -0.09 3.54
CA PHE A 105 -2.34 0.32 2.98
C PHE A 105 -2.21 -0.09 1.53
N PHE A 106 -1.41 0.66 0.78
CA PHE A 106 -0.86 0.22 -0.50
C PHE A 106 0.63 0.56 -0.56
N ALA A 107 1.37 -0.12 -1.43
CA ALA A 107 2.74 0.25 -1.73
C ALA A 107 2.84 0.76 -3.15
N GLN A 108 3.82 1.62 -3.42
CA GLN A 108 4.13 2.13 -4.74
C GLN A 108 5.58 1.84 -5.07
N LEU A 109 5.85 1.31 -6.26
CA LEU A 109 7.22 1.11 -6.73
C LEU A 109 7.88 2.47 -7.00
N SER A 110 9.01 2.75 -6.36
CA SER A 110 9.78 3.97 -6.57
C SER A 110 10.97 3.76 -7.50
N ALA A 111 11.65 2.62 -7.38
CA ALA A 111 12.78 2.27 -8.22
C ALA A 111 12.92 0.75 -8.39
N LYS A 112 13.58 0.36 -9.46
CA LYS A 112 13.88 -1.02 -9.81
C LYS A 112 15.30 -1.11 -10.38
N GLU A 113 16.11 -1.99 -9.83
CA GLU A 113 17.49 -2.22 -10.28
C GLU A 113 17.85 -3.70 -10.20
N TRP A 114 18.68 -4.17 -11.12
CA TRP A 114 19.23 -5.52 -11.06
C TRP A 114 20.52 -5.51 -10.25
N GLU A 115 20.56 -6.26 -9.15
CA GLU A 115 21.78 -6.52 -8.39
C GLU A 115 22.23 -7.96 -8.65
N GLY A 116 23.09 -8.13 -9.67
CA GLY A 116 23.56 -9.45 -10.09
C GLY A 116 22.41 -10.32 -10.61
N THR A 117 22.01 -11.32 -9.82
CA THR A 117 20.97 -12.29 -10.20
C THR A 117 19.60 -12.01 -9.59
N TRP A 118 19.45 -10.94 -8.81
CA TRP A 118 18.17 -10.63 -8.16
C TRP A 118 17.71 -9.20 -8.43
N LEU A 119 16.39 -9.02 -8.41
CA LEU A 119 15.73 -7.76 -8.68
C LEU A 119 15.53 -6.99 -7.38
N ARG A 120 16.20 -5.86 -7.24
CA ARG A 120 16.01 -4.90 -6.17
C ARG A 120 14.83 -4.00 -6.50
N LEU A 121 13.82 -4.04 -5.64
CA LEU A 121 12.62 -3.22 -5.76
C LEU A 121 12.53 -2.29 -4.56
N GLU A 122 12.59 -1.00 -4.83
CA GLU A 122 12.36 0.02 -3.81
C GLU A 122 10.91 0.46 -3.87
N ILE A 123 10.29 0.53 -2.70
CA ILE A 123 8.88 0.84 -2.55
C ILE A 123 8.64 1.90 -1.49
N LYS A 124 7.52 2.60 -1.66
CA LYS A 124 6.95 3.53 -0.70
C LYS A 124 5.60 3.01 -0.25
N VAL A 125 5.41 2.80 1.04
CA VAL A 125 4.14 2.34 1.62
C VAL A 125 3.34 3.54 2.10
N TYR A 126 2.08 3.56 1.72
CA TYR A 126 1.14 4.62 2.04
C TYR A 126 -0.04 4.06 2.85
N LEU A 127 -0.43 4.81 3.87
CA LEU A 127 -1.70 4.63 4.56
C LEU A 127 -2.78 5.38 3.78
N ASN A 128 -3.89 4.70 3.49
CA ASN A 128 -5.10 5.29 2.93
C ASN A 128 -6.05 5.61 4.11
N ASP A 129 -6.07 6.87 4.53
CA ASP A 129 -6.88 7.43 5.63
C ASP A 129 -7.72 8.59 5.09
#